data_AF-A0A1H2MFG0-F1
#
_entry.id   AF-A0A1H2MFG0-F1
#
_cell.length_a   1.000
_cell.length_b   1.000
_cell.length_c   1.000
_cell.angle_alpha   90.00
_cell.angle_beta   90.00
_cell.angle_gamma   90.00
#
_symmetry.space_group_name_H-M   'P 1'
#
loop_
_entity.id
_entity.type
_entity.pdbx_description
1 polymer ?
#
loop_
_entity_poly.entity_id
_entity_poly.type
_entity_poly.pdbx_seq_one_letter_code
_entity_poly.pdbx_strand_id
1 'polypeptide(L)'
;MDYHIFNIGSPYINEWWSELRQRGVITAGFSGDPGDRGEIILRDMAEGDWLIAYCNQRGYVGAGIVSDIESYVLYDEDVPGSLSDHRHERGVTWLYTVENIANAVTLDEVSQSAPRQTKERERDVGVADKIIELLKRRSTAAKPAKYWRVLSAVQAIGRPCSIREIQTWLSQHHPDEFNGDARENATLLTVNDVNRRHYDRYRKSFRTDGGHAMDALFREGSRRNVTYQLFQPIVHGIWDIEREVGGRFRVVQIESTDFEQALAEAHKQVTDEALNPIESEEDERRRQQGAIVIREGQGVFKAALLSAYDRRCAMTGCAVLEILEAAHIKPYLGAHTNRTDNGLLLRADIHTLFDKGLIWIDEQLHIQTSERLHGSEYAFLKGKPLRVPTDASEGPHPDHLAAHRKVSGR
;
A
#
# COMPACT_ATOMS: atom_id res chain seq x y z
N MET A 1 -17.14 12.95 18.96
CA MET A 1 -15.80 13.24 18.43
C MET A 1 -15.02 13.92 19.52
N ASP A 2 -14.14 13.15 20.13
CA ASP A 2 -13.26 13.57 21.22
C ASP A 2 -11.83 13.78 20.72
N TYR A 3 -10.99 14.40 21.55
CA TYR A 3 -9.57 14.60 21.26
C TYR A 3 -8.74 13.82 22.28
N HIS A 4 -7.86 12.96 21.79
CA HIS A 4 -6.95 12.16 22.61
C HIS A 4 -5.51 12.58 22.34
N ILE A 5 -4.79 12.99 23.37
CA ILE A 5 -3.33 13.13 23.32
C ILE A 5 -2.72 11.76 23.60
N PHE A 6 -1.87 11.30 22.70
CA PHE A 6 -1.27 9.97 22.78
C PHE A 6 0.26 10.04 22.70
N ASN A 7 0.93 9.52 23.72
CA ASN A 7 2.38 9.43 23.76
C ASN A 7 2.85 8.24 22.92
N ILE A 8 3.62 8.50 21.87
CA ILE A 8 4.06 7.47 20.93
C ILE A 8 5.15 6.52 21.48
N GLY A 9 5.62 6.77 22.70
CA GLY A 9 6.61 5.93 23.38
C GLY A 9 8.00 5.96 22.76
N SER A 10 8.87 5.08 23.26
CA SER A 10 10.29 5.00 22.91
C SER A 10 10.48 4.07 21.70
N PRO A 11 11.46 4.34 20.80
CA PRO A 11 12.49 5.39 20.88
C PRO A 11 12.09 6.76 20.31
N TYR A 12 12.53 7.85 20.95
CA TYR A 12 12.18 9.24 20.57
C TYR A 12 13.02 9.78 19.39
N ILE A 13 13.00 9.06 18.26
CA ILE A 13 13.80 9.33 17.06
C ILE A 13 12.93 9.45 15.80
N ASN A 14 13.49 10.02 14.73
CA ASN A 14 12.76 10.29 13.49
C ASN A 14 12.31 9.00 12.79
N GLU A 15 13.12 7.96 12.89
CA GLU A 15 12.88 6.65 12.29
C GLU A 15 11.64 5.99 12.91
N TRP A 16 11.49 6.06 14.24
CA TRP A 16 10.32 5.56 14.93
C TRP A 16 9.05 6.30 14.52
N TRP A 17 9.10 7.63 14.52
CA TRP A 17 7.97 8.42 14.05
C TRP A 17 7.63 8.17 12.57
N SER A 18 8.64 7.95 11.72
CA SER A 18 8.43 7.59 10.32
C SER A 18 7.75 6.24 10.17
N GLU A 19 8.12 5.24 10.97
CA GLU A 19 7.50 3.92 10.98
C GLU A 19 6.00 4.02 11.32
N LEU A 20 5.65 4.70 12.41
CA LEU A 20 4.26 4.89 12.84
C LEU A 20 3.41 5.60 11.79
N ARG A 21 3.98 6.62 11.12
CA ARG A 21 3.30 7.33 10.03
C ARG A 21 3.08 6.45 8.81
N GLN A 22 4.09 5.69 8.39
CA GLN A 22 4.00 4.84 7.20
C GLN A 22 3.02 3.68 7.40
N ARG A 23 3.00 3.10 8.60
CA ARG A 23 2.09 2.02 8.98
C ARG A 23 0.68 2.53 9.31
N GLY A 24 0.53 3.82 9.61
CA GLY A 24 -0.75 4.41 9.97
C GLY A 24 -1.27 3.90 11.30
N VAL A 25 -0.40 3.80 12.31
CA VAL A 25 -0.73 3.25 13.63
C VAL A 25 -0.19 4.09 14.78
N ILE A 26 -0.74 3.88 15.97
CA ILE A 26 -0.10 4.12 17.25
C ILE A 26 0.09 2.80 17.98
N THR A 27 1.05 2.75 18.89
CA THR A 27 1.41 1.53 19.60
C THR A 27 1.52 1.78 21.11
N ALA A 28 1.29 0.75 21.92
CA ALA A 28 1.37 0.83 23.37
C ALA A 28 2.25 -0.28 23.97
N GLY A 29 3.33 0.11 24.65
CA GLY A 29 4.26 -0.79 25.35
C GLY A 29 3.85 -1.04 26.79
N PHE A 30 3.00 -2.03 27.00
CA PHE A 30 2.65 -2.56 28.33
C PHE A 30 3.09 -4.03 28.44
N SER A 31 2.43 -4.84 29.27
CA SER A 31 2.75 -6.27 29.39
C SER A 31 2.62 -7.01 28.07
N GLY A 32 1.75 -6.55 27.14
CA GLY A 32 1.48 -7.25 25.89
C GLY A 32 0.58 -8.47 26.11
N ASP A 33 -0.24 -8.43 27.16
CA ASP A 33 -1.17 -9.50 27.52
C ASP A 33 -2.61 -9.05 27.22
N PRO A 34 -3.51 -9.96 26.80
CA PRO A 34 -4.92 -9.64 26.64
C PRO A 34 -5.52 -9.07 27.94
N GLY A 35 -6.26 -7.97 27.81
CA GLY A 35 -6.91 -7.25 28.90
C GLY A 35 -5.99 -6.32 29.69
N ASP A 36 -4.73 -6.18 29.28
CA ASP A 36 -3.82 -5.25 29.95
C ASP A 36 -4.14 -3.77 29.65
N ARG A 37 -3.33 -2.88 30.22
CA ARG A 37 -3.55 -1.44 30.08
C ARG A 37 -3.37 -0.94 28.65
N GLY A 38 -2.50 -1.56 27.84
CA GLY A 38 -2.30 -1.22 26.43
C GLY A 38 -3.54 -1.50 25.61
N GLU A 39 -4.15 -2.68 25.81
CA GLU A 39 -5.45 -3.00 25.21
C GLU A 39 -6.52 -1.98 25.61
N ILE A 40 -6.67 -1.75 26.92
CA ILE A 40 -7.73 -0.87 27.44
C ILE A 40 -7.64 0.53 26.84
N ILE A 41 -6.45 1.15 26.83
CA ILE A 41 -6.34 2.54 26.36
C ILE A 41 -6.53 2.67 24.85
N LEU A 42 -6.13 1.66 24.06
CA LEU A 42 -6.29 1.69 22.61
C LEU A 42 -7.73 1.46 22.17
N ARG A 43 -8.47 0.61 22.89
CA ARG A 43 -9.88 0.32 22.62
C ARG A 43 -10.84 1.38 23.18
N ASP A 44 -10.41 2.18 24.16
CA ASP A 44 -11.20 3.27 24.75
C ASP A 44 -11.35 4.49 23.82
N MET A 45 -10.71 4.50 22.65
CA MET A 45 -10.87 5.56 21.65
C MET A 45 -11.91 5.16 20.61
N ALA A 46 -12.91 6.02 20.38
CA ALA A 46 -13.92 5.76 19.37
C ALA A 46 -13.37 6.01 17.96
N GLU A 47 -13.89 5.27 16.97
CA GLU A 47 -13.65 5.59 15.56
C GLU A 47 -14.07 7.03 15.27
N GLY A 48 -13.26 7.73 14.48
CA GLY A 48 -13.54 9.11 14.10
C GLY A 48 -13.09 10.14 15.13
N ASP A 49 -12.62 9.73 16.32
CA ASP A 49 -12.02 10.66 17.27
C ASP A 49 -10.69 11.22 16.75
N TRP A 50 -10.35 12.42 17.19
CA TRP A 50 -9.03 13.00 16.94
C TRP A 50 -7.99 12.38 17.84
N LEU A 51 -6.84 12.06 17.25
CA LEU A 51 -5.65 11.67 17.95
C LEU A 51 -4.50 12.65 17.67
N ILE A 52 -3.88 13.14 18.74
CA ILE A 52 -2.74 14.06 18.71
C ILE A 52 -1.53 13.31 19.27
N ALA A 53 -0.60 12.96 18.40
CA ALA A 53 0.64 12.26 18.76
C ALA A 53 1.61 13.20 19.46
N TYR A 54 2.08 12.78 20.63
CA TYR A 54 3.11 13.43 21.44
C TYR A 54 4.36 12.55 21.51
N CYS A 55 5.53 13.15 21.28
CA CYS A 55 6.83 12.52 21.42
C CYS A 55 7.56 13.15 22.62
N ASN A 56 7.99 12.30 23.57
CA ASN A 56 8.70 12.76 24.76
C ASN A 56 9.95 13.56 24.39
N GLN A 57 10.22 14.62 25.17
CA GLN A 57 11.33 15.55 24.97
C GLN A 57 11.27 16.39 23.68
N ARG A 58 10.23 16.22 22.86
CA ARG A 58 10.07 16.95 21.59
C ARG A 58 8.80 17.80 21.56
N GLY A 59 7.64 17.21 21.79
CA GLY A 59 6.35 17.88 21.65
C GLY A 59 5.38 17.10 20.77
N TYR A 60 4.37 17.78 20.22
CA TYR A 60 3.37 17.17 19.35
C TYR A 60 3.90 17.02 17.92
N VAL A 61 3.80 15.82 17.36
CA VAL A 61 4.44 15.46 16.07
C VAL A 61 3.44 15.15 14.97
N GLY A 62 2.19 14.85 15.31
CA GLY A 62 1.16 14.58 14.33
C GLY A 62 -0.25 14.63 14.89
N ALA A 63 -1.21 14.80 14.00
CA ALA A 63 -2.63 14.74 14.28
C ALA A 63 -3.32 13.91 13.19
N GLY A 64 -4.23 13.03 13.62
CA GLY A 64 -4.95 12.11 12.76
C GLY A 64 -6.28 11.69 13.35
N ILE A 65 -6.97 10.83 12.63
CA ILE A 65 -8.28 10.29 13.02
C ILE A 65 -8.11 8.83 13.42
N VAL A 66 -8.65 8.45 14.59
CA VAL A 66 -8.64 7.07 15.08
C VAL A 66 -9.45 6.20 14.12
N SER A 67 -8.85 5.12 13.63
CA SER A 67 -9.50 4.15 12.75
C SER A 67 -10.45 3.24 13.54
N ASP A 68 -11.27 2.46 12.83
CA ASP A 68 -12.27 1.56 13.41
C ASP A 68 -11.68 0.54 14.41
N ILE A 69 -12.51 0.05 15.36
CA ILE A 69 -12.20 -0.95 16.39
C ILE A 69 -11.51 -2.20 15.82
N GLU A 70 -11.83 -2.60 14.58
CA GLU A 70 -11.20 -3.74 13.92
C GLU A 70 -9.72 -3.52 13.54
N SER A 71 -9.23 -2.28 13.54
CA SER A 71 -7.80 -1.97 13.33
C SER A 71 -6.92 -2.21 14.57
N TYR A 72 -7.50 -2.58 15.71
CA TYR A 72 -6.72 -2.93 16.90
C TYR A 72 -6.11 -4.32 16.75
N VAL A 73 -4.81 -4.43 17.03
CA VAL A 73 -4.07 -5.70 17.00
C VAL A 73 -3.25 -5.85 18.27
N LEU A 74 -3.25 -7.05 18.84
CA LEU A 74 -2.28 -7.50 19.83
C LEU A 74 -1.42 -8.58 19.19
N TYR A 75 -0.11 -8.36 19.13
CA TYR A 75 0.86 -9.32 18.60
C TYR A 75 1.34 -10.27 19.71
N ASP A 76 1.44 -11.57 19.39
CA ASP A 76 1.94 -12.58 20.32
C ASP A 76 3.43 -12.38 20.67
N GLU A 77 4.20 -11.82 19.74
CA GLU A 77 5.63 -11.50 19.87
C GLU A 77 5.89 -10.05 19.43
N ASP A 78 7.12 -9.56 19.65
CA ASP A 78 7.54 -8.25 19.16
C ASP A 78 7.37 -8.18 17.63
N VAL A 79 6.86 -7.05 17.14
CA VAL A 79 6.59 -6.88 15.70
C VAL A 79 7.90 -6.93 14.91
N PRO A 80 8.08 -7.91 13.99
CA PRO A 80 9.33 -8.06 13.26
C PRO A 80 9.70 -6.80 12.46
N GLY A 81 10.87 -6.23 12.76
CA GLY A 81 11.38 -5.03 12.09
C GLY A 81 10.86 -3.70 12.67
N SER A 82 10.02 -3.75 13.70
CA SER A 82 9.65 -2.55 14.46
C SER A 82 10.81 -2.05 15.31
N LEU A 83 10.90 -0.74 15.50
CA LEU A 83 11.92 -0.11 16.34
C LEU A 83 11.58 -0.14 17.84
N SER A 84 10.41 -0.69 18.21
CA SER A 84 9.91 -0.79 19.57
C SER A 84 9.42 -2.21 19.88
N ASP A 85 9.35 -2.55 21.16
CA ASP A 85 8.81 -3.81 21.72
C ASP A 85 7.30 -3.72 21.99
N HIS A 86 6.63 -2.69 21.47
CA HIS A 86 5.20 -2.51 21.65
C HIS A 86 4.40 -3.56 20.88
N ARG A 87 3.59 -4.34 21.61
CA ARG A 87 2.77 -5.42 21.02
C ARG A 87 1.30 -5.04 20.81
N HIS A 88 0.82 -3.92 21.36
CA HIS A 88 -0.52 -3.42 21.08
C HIS A 88 -0.47 -2.31 20.04
N GLU A 89 -1.34 -2.39 19.03
CA GLU A 89 -1.45 -1.39 17.99
C GLU A 89 -2.89 -0.98 17.70
N ARG A 90 -3.05 0.23 17.20
CA ARG A 90 -4.32 0.82 16.81
C ARG A 90 -4.14 1.67 15.56
N GLY A 91 -5.00 1.45 14.56
CA GLY A 91 -4.99 2.24 13.33
C GLY A 91 -5.31 3.72 13.56
N VAL A 92 -4.58 4.59 12.85
CA VAL A 92 -4.78 6.04 12.81
C VAL A 92 -4.52 6.55 11.40
N THR A 93 -5.48 7.29 10.86
CA THR A 93 -5.31 8.04 9.61
C THR A 93 -4.66 9.38 9.91
N TRP A 94 -3.34 9.48 9.71
CA TRP A 94 -2.60 10.73 9.93
C TRP A 94 -2.98 11.79 8.89
N LEU A 95 -3.40 12.97 9.35
CA LEU A 95 -3.80 14.08 8.48
C LEU A 95 -2.72 15.17 8.42
N TYR A 96 -2.09 15.48 9.55
CA TYR A 96 -1.05 16.51 9.65
C TYR A 96 0.12 15.98 10.43
N THR A 97 1.31 15.97 9.83
CA THR A 97 2.50 15.43 10.49
C THR A 97 3.73 16.26 10.20
N VAL A 98 4.68 16.28 11.12
CA VAL A 98 6.03 16.79 10.86
C VAL A 98 6.93 15.63 10.47
N GLU A 99 7.76 15.78 9.43
CA GLU A 99 8.68 14.70 9.02
C GLU A 99 9.81 14.50 10.04
N ASN A 100 10.36 15.60 10.55
CA ASN A 100 11.41 15.61 11.57
C ASN A 100 10.81 16.04 12.91
N ILE A 101 10.94 15.20 13.94
CA ILE A 101 10.43 15.45 15.30
C ILE A 101 11.07 16.67 15.96
N ALA A 102 12.21 17.17 15.46
CA ALA A 102 12.77 18.46 15.88
C ALA A 102 11.84 19.64 15.56
N ASN A 103 10.93 19.47 14.60
CA ASN A 103 9.90 20.43 14.24
C ASN A 103 8.57 20.16 14.97
N ALA A 104 8.57 19.40 16.06
CA ALA A 104 7.37 19.15 16.86
C ALA A 104 6.82 20.46 17.48
N VAL A 105 5.49 20.60 17.55
CA VAL A 105 4.86 21.73 18.25
C VAL A 105 5.18 21.59 19.73
N THR A 106 5.87 22.58 20.28
CA THR A 106 6.37 22.50 21.65
C THR A 106 5.27 22.80 22.67
N LEU A 107 5.47 22.35 23.90
CA LEU A 107 4.54 22.60 25.01
C LEU A 107 4.35 24.10 25.27
N ASP A 108 5.40 24.89 25.15
CA ASP A 108 5.38 26.34 25.37
C ASP A 108 4.49 27.06 24.33
N GLU A 109 4.53 26.62 23.07
CA GLU A 109 3.74 27.23 21.99
C GLU A 109 2.23 27.12 22.21
N VAL A 110 1.80 26.06 22.88
CA VAL A 110 0.39 25.80 23.19
C VAL A 110 0.06 25.98 24.67
N SER A 111 1.04 26.42 25.47
CA SER A 111 0.91 26.65 26.91
C SER A 111 0.37 25.43 27.66
N GLN A 112 0.83 24.24 27.28
CA GLN A 112 0.44 22.95 27.86
C GLN A 112 1.56 22.35 28.70
N SER A 113 1.21 21.38 29.54
CA SER A 113 2.18 20.50 30.21
C SER A 113 2.34 19.20 29.42
N ALA A 114 3.48 18.51 29.60
CA ALA A 114 3.65 17.17 29.04
C ALA A 114 2.54 16.24 29.54
N PRO A 115 2.01 15.33 28.68
CA PRO A 115 1.05 14.34 29.11
C PRO A 115 1.66 13.47 30.21
N ARG A 116 0.88 13.20 31.26
CA ARG A 116 1.28 12.39 32.42
C ARG A 116 1.06 10.90 32.18
N GLN A 117 0.22 10.55 31.21
CA GLN A 117 -0.12 9.18 30.84
C GLN A 117 0.12 8.93 29.34
N THR A 118 0.17 7.65 28.95
CA THR A 118 0.28 7.25 27.54
C THR A 118 -0.88 7.78 26.70
N LYS A 119 -2.09 7.84 27.28
CA LYS A 119 -3.27 8.43 26.65
C LYS A 119 -3.96 9.37 27.64
N GLU A 120 -4.30 10.57 27.20
CA GLU A 120 -5.10 11.53 27.94
C GLU A 120 -6.17 12.13 27.02
N ARG A 121 -7.37 12.37 27.55
CA ARG A 121 -8.42 13.08 26.82
C ARG A 121 -8.21 14.58 26.98
N GLU A 122 -8.04 15.30 25.88
CA GLU A 122 -8.03 16.75 25.86
C GLU A 122 -9.49 17.26 25.90
N ARG A 123 -9.79 18.06 26.93
CA ARG A 123 -11.14 18.59 27.16
C ARG A 123 -11.28 20.02 26.66
N ASP A 124 -10.16 20.72 26.52
CA ASP A 124 -10.13 22.05 25.93
C ASP A 124 -9.98 21.93 24.40
N VAL A 125 -11.12 22.03 23.71
CA VAL A 125 -11.19 21.98 22.25
C VAL A 125 -10.33 23.09 21.61
N GLY A 126 -10.24 24.27 22.24
CA GLY A 126 -9.44 25.39 21.72
C GLY A 126 -7.94 25.09 21.74
N VAL A 127 -7.47 24.36 22.76
CA VAL A 127 -6.08 23.87 22.81
C VAL A 127 -5.85 22.81 21.73
N ALA A 128 -6.75 21.82 21.61
CA ALA A 128 -6.62 20.76 20.62
C ALA A 128 -6.58 21.32 19.19
N ASP A 129 -7.50 22.22 18.85
CA ASP A 129 -7.55 22.88 17.53
C ASP A 129 -6.30 23.74 17.29
N LYS A 130 -5.77 24.41 18.32
CA LYS A 130 -4.51 25.17 18.20
C LYS A 130 -3.32 24.27 17.89
N ILE A 131 -3.21 23.10 18.54
CA ILE A 131 -2.16 22.12 18.24
C ILE A 131 -2.28 21.63 16.80
N ILE A 132 -3.49 21.24 16.37
CA ILE A 132 -3.78 20.73 15.02
C ILE A 132 -3.46 21.79 13.96
N GLU A 133 -3.84 23.04 14.17
CA GLU A 133 -3.57 24.14 13.23
C GLU A 133 -2.06 24.42 13.10
N LEU A 134 -1.30 24.38 14.20
CA LEU A 134 0.16 24.51 14.15
C LEU A 134 0.82 23.33 13.44
N LEU A 135 0.36 22.10 13.70
CA LEU A 135 0.80 20.90 13.00
C LEU A 135 0.48 20.97 11.50
N LYS A 136 -0.71 21.44 11.13
CA LYS A 136 -1.12 21.67 9.75
C LYS A 136 -0.18 22.65 9.06
N ARG A 137 0.09 23.81 9.67
CA ARG A 137 1.03 24.81 9.12
C ARG A 137 2.42 24.22 8.88
N ARG A 138 2.93 23.42 9.83
CA ARG A 138 4.25 22.77 9.72
C ARG A 138 4.26 21.63 8.69
N SER A 139 3.18 20.87 8.61
CA SER A 139 2.95 19.84 7.61
C SER A 139 2.89 20.44 6.19
N THR A 140 2.35 21.65 6.05
CA THR A 140 2.32 22.39 4.77
C THR A 140 3.61 23.17 4.48
N ALA A 141 4.41 23.50 5.51
CA ALA A 141 5.68 24.20 5.37
C ALA A 141 6.86 23.26 5.06
N ALA A 142 6.77 21.98 5.44
CA ALA A 142 7.63 20.94 4.91
C ALA A 142 7.32 20.77 3.42
N LYS A 143 8.16 21.35 2.55
CA LYS A 143 8.06 21.13 1.11
C LYS A 143 8.22 19.62 0.89
N PRO A 144 7.20 18.90 0.38
CA PRO A 144 7.37 17.49 0.07
C PRO A 144 8.59 17.35 -0.83
N ALA A 145 9.40 16.33 -0.57
CA ALA A 145 10.64 16.15 -1.28
C ALA A 145 10.38 16.18 -2.80
N LYS A 146 11.20 16.94 -3.54
CA LYS A 146 10.92 17.33 -4.93
C LYS A 146 10.61 16.16 -5.86
N TYR A 147 11.12 14.97 -5.56
CA TYR A 147 10.82 13.75 -6.31
C TYR A 147 9.33 13.40 -6.30
N TRP A 148 8.60 13.67 -5.22
CA TRP A 148 7.15 13.47 -5.21
C TRP A 148 6.41 14.39 -6.18
N ARG A 149 6.93 15.60 -6.43
CA ARG A 149 6.36 16.50 -7.46
C ARG A 149 6.55 15.95 -8.86
N VAL A 150 7.68 15.28 -9.12
CA VAL A 150 7.90 14.56 -10.38
C VAL A 150 6.89 13.44 -10.54
N LEU A 151 6.62 12.67 -9.48
CA LEU A 151 5.57 11.64 -9.53
C LEU A 151 4.19 12.25 -9.82
N SER A 152 3.81 13.33 -9.12
CA SER A 152 2.54 14.04 -9.37
C SER A 152 2.43 14.52 -10.82
N ALA A 153 3.51 15.04 -11.39
CA ALA A 153 3.54 15.48 -12.79
C ALA A 153 3.28 14.31 -13.76
N VAL A 154 3.94 13.17 -13.56
CA VAL A 154 3.75 11.98 -14.42
C VAL A 154 2.32 11.43 -14.28
N GLN A 155 1.78 11.39 -13.05
CA GLN A 155 0.40 10.99 -12.79
C GLN A 155 -0.61 11.92 -13.48
N ALA A 156 -0.40 13.23 -13.39
CA ALA A 156 -1.28 14.23 -13.99
C ALA A 156 -1.22 14.20 -15.53
N ILE A 157 -0.05 13.96 -16.12
CA ILE A 157 0.09 13.82 -17.58
C ILE A 157 -0.59 12.54 -18.07
N GLY A 158 -0.60 11.47 -17.27
CA GLY A 158 -1.41 10.28 -17.53
C GLY A 158 -1.00 9.45 -18.75
N ARG A 159 0.12 9.78 -19.40
CA ARG A 159 0.70 9.08 -20.54
C ARG A 159 2.24 9.11 -20.47
N PRO A 160 2.95 8.28 -21.25
CA PRO A 160 4.40 8.36 -21.33
C PRO A 160 4.84 9.78 -21.69
N CYS A 161 5.72 10.36 -20.87
CA CYS A 161 6.07 11.77 -20.95
C CYS A 161 7.56 12.01 -20.83
N SER A 162 8.07 12.98 -21.58
CA SER A 162 9.47 13.38 -21.55
C SER A 162 9.78 14.19 -20.29
N ILE A 163 11.06 14.26 -19.94
CA ILE A 163 11.49 15.12 -18.82
C ILE A 163 11.12 16.59 -19.04
N ARG A 164 11.03 17.04 -20.31
CA ARG A 164 10.65 18.40 -20.66
C ARG A 164 9.18 18.67 -20.38
N GLU A 165 8.30 17.70 -20.63
CA GLU A 165 6.88 17.79 -20.27
C GLU A 165 6.70 17.83 -18.75
N ILE A 166 7.43 16.99 -18.02
CA ILE A 166 7.47 17.01 -16.55
C ILE A 166 7.92 18.38 -16.04
N GLN A 167 9.02 18.93 -16.55
CA GLN A 167 9.51 20.26 -16.17
C GLN A 167 8.52 21.37 -16.48
N THR A 168 7.83 21.29 -17.63
CA THR A 168 6.79 22.26 -18.01
C THR A 168 5.64 22.22 -17.00
N TRP A 169 5.16 21.03 -16.65
CA TRP A 169 4.12 20.86 -15.64
C TRP A 169 4.55 21.40 -14.27
N LEU A 170 5.78 21.08 -13.85
CA LEU A 170 6.36 21.56 -12.59
C LEU A 170 6.46 23.10 -12.55
N SER A 171 6.91 23.74 -13.64
CA SER A 171 6.96 25.21 -13.72
C SER A 171 5.59 25.86 -13.59
N GLN A 172 4.52 25.19 -14.07
CA GLN A 172 3.16 25.70 -14.00
C GLN A 172 2.53 25.55 -12.61
N HIS A 173 2.79 24.41 -11.94
CA HIS A 173 2.15 24.07 -10.66
C HIS A 173 3.00 24.41 -9.43
N HIS A 174 4.31 24.56 -9.62
CA HIS A 174 5.29 24.91 -8.60
C HIS A 174 6.25 26.01 -9.12
N PRO A 175 5.74 27.19 -9.52
CA PRO A 175 6.53 28.23 -10.17
C PRO A 175 7.65 28.80 -9.29
N ASP A 176 7.48 28.75 -7.97
CA ASP A 176 8.47 29.26 -6.99
C ASP A 176 9.60 28.25 -6.68
N GLU A 177 9.71 27.17 -7.44
CA GLU A 177 10.68 26.11 -7.20
C GLU A 177 11.60 25.84 -8.39
N PHE A 178 12.88 25.65 -8.07
CA PHE A 178 13.83 25.13 -9.05
C PHE A 178 13.46 23.70 -9.46
N ASN A 179 13.30 23.46 -10.75
CA ASN A 179 12.95 22.16 -11.34
C ASN A 179 13.99 21.66 -12.36
N GLY A 180 15.18 22.29 -12.42
CA GLY A 180 16.28 21.82 -13.25
C GLY A 180 16.83 20.45 -12.81
N ASP A 181 16.50 20.03 -11.59
CA ASP A 181 16.81 18.73 -10.97
C ASP A 181 15.72 17.66 -11.22
N ALA A 182 14.74 17.92 -12.08
CA ALA A 182 13.64 16.99 -12.34
C ALA A 182 14.13 15.61 -12.81
N ARG A 183 15.27 15.54 -13.53
CA ARG A 183 15.81 14.27 -14.04
C ARG A 183 16.35 13.40 -12.93
N GLU A 184 17.12 13.99 -12.01
CA GLU A 184 17.67 13.32 -10.84
C GLU A 184 16.56 12.82 -9.92
N ASN A 185 15.52 13.64 -9.74
CA ASN A 185 14.31 13.28 -9.02
C ASN A 185 13.53 12.14 -9.69
N ALA A 186 13.39 12.15 -11.03
CA ALA A 186 12.80 11.04 -11.78
C ALA A 186 13.63 9.76 -11.65
N THR A 187 14.97 9.89 -11.68
CA THR A 187 15.92 8.78 -11.57
C THR A 187 15.72 8.01 -10.26
N LEU A 188 15.57 8.70 -9.14
CA LEU A 188 15.30 8.08 -7.83
C LEU A 188 14.05 7.18 -7.87
N LEU A 189 13.01 7.64 -8.56
CA LEU A 189 11.72 6.95 -8.64
C LEU A 189 11.65 5.84 -9.70
N THR A 190 12.63 5.79 -10.60
CA THR A 190 12.57 4.93 -11.80
C THR A 190 13.13 3.54 -11.51
N VAL A 191 12.30 2.52 -11.63
CA VAL A 191 12.66 1.13 -11.24
C VAL A 191 13.76 0.53 -12.09
N ASN A 192 13.77 0.84 -13.39
CA ASN A 192 14.74 0.34 -14.36
C ASN A 192 15.90 1.34 -14.58
N ASP A 193 16.24 2.12 -13.54
CA ASP A 193 17.44 2.96 -13.51
C ASP A 193 18.41 2.55 -12.40
N VAL A 194 19.58 2.05 -12.83
CA VAL A 194 20.68 1.64 -11.93
C VAL A 194 21.21 2.79 -11.05
N ASN A 195 21.00 4.04 -11.46
CA ASN A 195 21.50 5.21 -10.72
C ASN A 195 20.63 5.56 -9.51
N ARG A 196 19.41 5.02 -9.41
CA ARG A 196 18.52 5.28 -8.26
C ARG A 196 19.17 4.95 -6.91
N ARG A 197 20.07 3.96 -6.88
CA ARG A 197 20.85 3.57 -5.70
C ARG A 197 21.74 4.69 -5.13
N HIS A 198 22.13 5.67 -5.95
CA HIS A 198 22.95 6.79 -5.50
C HIS A 198 22.17 7.80 -4.65
N TYR A 199 20.85 7.83 -4.83
CA TYR A 199 19.91 8.72 -4.15
C TYR A 199 19.28 8.05 -2.92
N ASP A 200 19.30 6.72 -2.85
CA ASP A 200 18.82 5.93 -1.73
C ASP A 200 19.90 4.97 -1.21
N ARG A 201 20.88 5.54 -0.48
CA ARG A 201 22.08 4.82 -0.03
C ARG A 201 21.83 3.83 1.10
N TYR A 202 20.70 3.95 1.79
CA TYR A 202 20.36 3.13 2.95
C TYR A 202 19.47 1.93 2.59
N ARG A 203 18.88 1.94 1.39
CA ARG A 203 18.05 0.83 0.89
C ARG A 203 18.88 -0.42 0.66
N LYS A 204 18.45 -1.51 1.31
CA LYS A 204 19.13 -2.83 1.29
C LYS A 204 18.74 -3.71 0.10
N SER A 205 17.56 -3.50 -0.48
CA SER A 205 17.03 -4.28 -1.61
C SER A 205 16.30 -3.35 -2.58
N PHE A 206 16.57 -3.47 -3.88
CA PHE A 206 15.88 -2.71 -4.94
C PHE A 206 14.84 -3.54 -5.68
N ARG A 207 14.53 -4.73 -5.17
CA ARG A 207 13.51 -5.61 -5.71
C ARG A 207 12.13 -4.98 -5.59
N THR A 208 11.43 -4.91 -6.72
CA THR A 208 10.23 -4.07 -6.91
C THR A 208 8.90 -4.75 -6.62
N ASP A 209 8.92 -6.05 -6.29
CA ASP A 209 7.77 -6.78 -5.73
C ASP A 209 7.62 -6.55 -4.21
N GLY A 210 8.57 -5.84 -3.57
CA GLY A 210 8.53 -5.50 -2.15
C GLY A 210 7.69 -4.27 -1.79
N GLY A 211 7.00 -3.63 -2.75
CA GLY A 211 6.05 -2.55 -2.49
C GLY A 211 6.65 -1.22 -2.00
N HIS A 212 7.93 -0.95 -2.28
CA HIS A 212 8.60 0.24 -1.78
C HIS A 212 8.05 1.52 -2.44
N ALA A 213 7.72 2.55 -1.65
CA ALA A 213 7.02 3.74 -2.15
C ALA A 213 7.73 4.49 -3.29
N MET A 214 9.07 4.45 -3.33
CA MET A 214 9.87 5.06 -4.40
C MET A 214 9.94 4.21 -5.68
N ASP A 215 9.34 3.02 -5.73
CA ASP A 215 9.23 2.19 -6.94
C ASP A 215 8.02 2.63 -7.75
N ALA A 216 8.11 3.82 -8.34
CA ALA A 216 6.93 4.53 -8.83
C ALA A 216 6.92 4.79 -10.34
N LEU A 217 8.10 4.87 -10.98
CA LEU A 217 8.23 5.20 -12.39
C LEU A 217 8.92 4.07 -13.16
N PHE A 218 8.53 3.92 -14.42
CA PHE A 218 9.25 3.15 -15.42
C PHE A 218 9.69 4.09 -16.54
N ARG A 219 10.88 3.88 -17.08
CA ARG A 219 11.35 4.64 -18.26
C ARG A 219 11.47 3.75 -19.49
N GLU A 220 11.16 4.32 -20.64
CA GLU A 220 11.33 3.68 -21.93
C GLU A 220 12.06 4.60 -22.91
N GLY A 221 12.70 4.00 -23.92
CA GLY A 221 13.44 4.72 -24.95
C GLY A 221 14.93 4.86 -24.64
N SER A 222 15.66 5.46 -25.57
CA SER A 222 17.11 5.62 -25.46
C SER A 222 17.58 7.03 -25.79
N ARG A 223 18.73 7.41 -25.21
CA ARG A 223 19.43 8.70 -25.41
C ARG A 223 18.53 9.92 -25.18
N ARG A 224 17.96 10.49 -26.25
CA ARG A 224 17.18 11.74 -26.23
C ARG A 224 15.67 11.54 -26.18
N ASN A 225 15.20 10.31 -26.41
CA ASN A 225 13.78 9.99 -26.48
C ASN A 225 13.32 9.19 -25.25
N VAL A 226 13.89 9.50 -24.08
CA VAL A 226 13.50 8.85 -22.82
C VAL A 226 12.17 9.44 -22.37
N THR A 227 11.20 8.57 -22.14
CA THR A 227 9.91 8.90 -21.53
C THR A 227 9.77 8.18 -20.20
N TYR A 228 8.96 8.75 -19.32
CA TYR A 228 8.62 8.21 -18.00
C TYR A 228 7.11 7.97 -17.94
N GLN A 229 6.73 6.86 -17.31
CA GLN A 229 5.35 6.50 -17.02
C GLN A 229 5.26 5.85 -15.65
N LEU A 230 4.04 5.66 -15.15
CA LEU A 230 3.84 4.98 -13.88
C LEU A 230 4.30 3.53 -13.99
N PHE A 231 5.06 3.08 -12.99
CA PHE A 231 5.47 1.70 -12.90
C PHE A 231 4.27 0.83 -12.52
N GLN A 232 4.08 -0.21 -13.32
CA GLN A 232 3.08 -1.26 -13.15
C GLN A 232 3.83 -2.59 -13.23
N PRO A 233 4.02 -3.31 -12.12
CA PRO A 233 4.76 -4.57 -12.08
C PRO A 233 4.27 -5.59 -13.11
N ILE A 234 2.96 -5.68 -13.32
CA ILE A 234 2.33 -6.59 -14.28
C ILE A 234 2.77 -6.28 -15.71
N VAL A 235 2.80 -5.00 -16.10
CA VAL A 235 3.13 -4.60 -17.49
C VAL A 235 4.64 -4.54 -17.72
N HIS A 236 5.39 -4.05 -16.73
CA HIS A 236 6.81 -3.73 -16.88
C HIS A 236 7.74 -4.82 -16.34
N GLY A 237 7.19 -5.85 -15.70
CA GLY A 237 7.92 -6.89 -14.97
C GLY A 237 8.54 -6.38 -13.67
N ILE A 238 9.10 -7.33 -12.91
CA ILE A 238 9.81 -7.07 -11.66
C ILE A 238 11.27 -6.74 -11.97
N TRP A 239 11.77 -5.68 -11.36
CA TRP A 239 13.14 -5.20 -11.46
C TRP A 239 13.89 -5.30 -10.13
N ASP A 240 15.22 -5.48 -10.22
CA ASP A 240 16.17 -5.40 -9.11
C ASP A 240 17.52 -4.80 -9.57
N ILE A 241 18.42 -4.50 -8.64
CA ILE A 241 19.79 -4.03 -8.92
C ILE A 241 20.80 -5.04 -8.37
N GLU A 242 21.55 -5.65 -9.28
CA GLU A 242 22.61 -6.61 -8.94
C GLU A 242 24.00 -5.97 -9.02
N ARG A 243 24.92 -6.48 -8.19
CA ARG A 243 26.34 -6.14 -8.25
C ARG A 243 27.08 -7.18 -9.08
N GLU A 244 27.64 -6.76 -10.21
CA GLU A 244 28.43 -7.62 -11.11
C GLU A 244 29.82 -7.93 -10.54
N VAL A 245 30.42 -8.99 -11.09
CA VAL A 245 31.84 -9.33 -10.88
C VAL A 245 32.69 -8.19 -11.42
N GLY A 246 33.34 -7.44 -10.52
CA GLY A 246 34.05 -6.20 -10.83
C GLY A 246 33.48 -4.93 -10.15
N GLY A 247 32.39 -5.07 -9.39
CA GLY A 247 31.86 -4.00 -8.54
C GLY A 247 31.00 -2.96 -9.25
N ARG A 248 30.75 -3.14 -10.55
CA ARG A 248 29.72 -2.39 -11.27
C ARG A 248 28.34 -2.89 -10.86
N PHE A 249 27.35 -2.01 -10.95
CA PHE A 249 25.97 -2.37 -10.71
C PHE A 249 25.24 -2.40 -12.04
N ARG A 250 24.27 -3.31 -12.16
CA ARG A 250 23.34 -3.36 -13.28
C ARG A 250 21.93 -3.46 -12.76
N VAL A 251 21.00 -2.93 -13.54
CA VAL A 251 19.57 -3.15 -13.30
C VAL A 251 19.18 -4.41 -14.07
N VAL A 252 18.50 -5.34 -13.40
CA VAL A 252 18.05 -6.61 -13.97
C VAL A 252 16.54 -6.70 -13.87
N GLN A 253 15.93 -7.26 -14.91
CA GLN A 253 14.55 -7.70 -14.85
C GLN A 253 14.55 -9.15 -14.33
N ILE A 254 13.78 -9.42 -13.29
CA ILE A 254 13.62 -10.76 -12.73
C ILE A 254 12.74 -11.57 -13.68
N GLU A 255 13.17 -12.79 -14.00
CA GLU A 255 12.40 -13.70 -14.84
C GLU A 255 11.00 -13.91 -14.28
N SER A 256 10.02 -13.53 -15.09
CA SER A 256 8.60 -13.70 -14.81
C SER A 256 8.15 -15.07 -15.30
N THR A 257 7.25 -15.71 -14.59
CA THR A 257 6.65 -16.98 -15.02
C THR A 257 5.81 -16.81 -16.30
N ASP A 258 5.60 -17.88 -17.07
CA ASP A 258 4.79 -17.85 -18.30
C ASP A 258 3.39 -17.27 -18.07
N PHE A 259 2.84 -17.46 -16.87
CA PHE A 259 1.56 -16.89 -16.46
C PHE A 259 1.63 -15.36 -16.28
N GLU A 260 2.65 -14.85 -15.60
CA GLU A 260 2.86 -13.41 -15.41
C GLU A 260 3.10 -12.71 -16.76
N GLN A 261 3.78 -13.37 -17.68
CA GLN A 261 3.97 -12.88 -19.05
C GLN A 261 2.64 -12.81 -19.83
N ALA A 262 1.80 -13.84 -19.73
CA ALA A 262 0.47 -13.84 -20.36
C ALA A 262 -0.44 -12.74 -19.76
N LEU A 263 -0.37 -12.51 -18.45
CA LEU A 263 -1.11 -11.45 -17.76
C LEU A 263 -0.64 -10.06 -18.16
N ALA A 264 0.67 -9.87 -18.34
CA ALA A 264 1.28 -8.63 -18.82
C ALA A 264 0.78 -8.28 -20.23
N GLU A 265 0.78 -9.26 -21.13
CA GLU A 265 0.35 -9.09 -22.52
C GLU A 265 -1.15 -8.76 -22.62
N ALA A 266 -1.99 -9.44 -21.82
CA ALA A 266 -3.41 -9.14 -21.75
C ALA A 266 -3.69 -7.72 -21.21
N HIS A 267 -2.95 -7.29 -20.18
CA HIS A 267 -3.05 -5.92 -19.66
C HIS A 267 -2.65 -4.88 -20.70
N LYS A 268 -1.55 -5.14 -21.41
CA LYS A 268 -1.03 -4.23 -22.44
C LYS A 268 -2.06 -3.99 -23.56
N GLN A 269 -2.72 -5.06 -24.01
CA GLN A 269 -3.78 -4.99 -25.03
C GLN A 269 -4.96 -4.13 -24.58
N VAL A 270 -5.41 -4.28 -23.32
CA VAL A 270 -6.50 -3.46 -22.75
C VAL A 270 -6.10 -1.98 -22.64
N THR A 271 -4.86 -1.69 -22.22
CA THR A 271 -4.37 -0.31 -22.15
C THR A 271 -4.22 0.34 -23.52
N ASP A 272 -3.78 -0.40 -24.54
CA ASP A 272 -3.62 0.11 -25.90
C ASP A 272 -4.98 0.38 -26.57
N GLU A 273 -6.01 -0.44 -26.31
CA GLU A 273 -7.39 -0.16 -26.75
C GLU A 273 -7.98 1.09 -26.08
N ALA A 274 -7.57 1.41 -24.85
CA ALA A 274 -7.97 2.61 -24.11
C ALA A 274 -7.23 3.90 -24.56
N LEU A 275 -6.25 3.81 -25.46
CA LEU A 275 -5.51 4.94 -26.04
C LEU A 275 -6.13 5.50 -27.34
N ASN A 276 -7.29 5.00 -27.77
CA ASN A 276 -8.06 5.64 -28.83
C ASN A 276 -8.49 7.07 -28.43
N PRO A 277 -8.64 8.01 -29.40
CA PRO A 277 -8.85 9.43 -29.10
C PRO A 277 -10.10 9.67 -28.25
N ILE A 278 -9.98 10.52 -27.24
CA ILE A 278 -11.04 10.88 -26.28
C ILE A 278 -11.92 11.97 -26.89
N GLU A 279 -13.25 11.78 -26.87
CA GLU A 279 -14.20 12.71 -27.50
C GLU A 279 -14.85 13.74 -26.55
N SER A 280 -14.61 13.71 -25.21
CA SER A 280 -15.17 14.76 -24.31
C SER A 280 -14.52 14.94 -22.92
N GLU A 281 -14.78 16.10 -22.28
CA GLU A 281 -14.33 16.52 -20.92
C GLU A 281 -14.86 15.64 -19.77
N GLU A 282 -15.90 14.83 -20.02
CA GLU A 282 -16.47 13.92 -19.02
C GLU A 282 -15.56 12.70 -18.74
N ASP A 283 -14.72 12.33 -19.71
CA ASP A 283 -13.77 11.21 -19.63
C ASP A 283 -12.50 11.56 -18.84
N GLU A 284 -12.10 12.83 -18.81
CA GLU A 284 -10.97 13.31 -18.01
C GLU A 284 -11.28 13.23 -16.50
N ARG A 285 -12.53 13.52 -16.13
CA ARG A 285 -13.04 13.41 -14.74
C ARG A 285 -13.15 11.94 -14.28
N ARG A 286 -13.51 11.02 -15.19
CA ARG A 286 -13.53 9.56 -14.94
C ARG A 286 -12.14 8.97 -14.72
N ARG A 287 -11.10 9.45 -15.42
CA ARG A 287 -9.72 8.95 -15.27
C ARG A 287 -9.07 9.37 -13.94
N GLN A 288 -9.29 10.61 -13.50
CA GLN A 288 -8.82 11.07 -12.18
C GLN A 288 -9.52 10.35 -11.02
N GLN A 289 -10.81 10.03 -11.18
CA GLN A 289 -11.55 9.17 -10.25
C GLN A 289 -11.05 7.71 -10.29
N GLY A 290 -10.70 7.18 -11.48
CA GLY A 290 -10.22 5.80 -11.65
C GLY A 290 -8.93 5.45 -10.88
N ALA A 291 -7.95 6.36 -10.80
CA ALA A 291 -6.69 6.12 -10.09
C ALA A 291 -6.84 6.09 -8.55
N ILE A 292 -7.77 6.90 -8.01
CA ILE A 292 -8.16 6.89 -6.60
C ILE A 292 -8.97 5.61 -6.31
N VAL A 293 -9.89 5.27 -7.21
CA VAL A 293 -10.75 4.08 -7.11
C VAL A 293 -9.96 2.77 -7.27
N ILE A 294 -8.82 2.73 -7.97
CA ILE A 294 -7.95 1.53 -8.01
C ILE A 294 -7.33 1.25 -6.64
N ARG A 295 -6.86 2.30 -5.94
CA ARG A 295 -6.19 2.20 -4.64
C ARG A 295 -7.18 1.96 -3.49
N GLU A 296 -8.34 2.62 -3.51
CA GLU A 296 -9.44 2.39 -2.57
C GLU A 296 -10.17 1.07 -2.88
N GLY A 297 -10.31 0.73 -4.16
CA GLY A 297 -11.04 -0.45 -4.63
C GLY A 297 -10.37 -1.77 -4.28
N GLN A 298 -9.04 -1.87 -4.20
CA GLN A 298 -8.37 -3.09 -3.74
C GLN A 298 -8.61 -3.37 -2.24
N GLY A 299 -8.62 -2.33 -1.40
CA GLY A 299 -8.95 -2.46 0.02
C GLY A 299 -10.42 -2.84 0.24
N VAL A 300 -11.33 -2.17 -0.47
CA VAL A 300 -12.78 -2.46 -0.44
C VAL A 300 -13.09 -3.86 -0.99
N PHE A 301 -12.43 -4.27 -2.07
CA PHE A 301 -12.60 -5.61 -2.65
C PHE A 301 -12.15 -6.71 -1.70
N LYS A 302 -10.99 -6.55 -1.07
CA LYS A 302 -10.50 -7.49 -0.05
C LYS A 302 -11.42 -7.52 1.16
N ALA A 303 -11.92 -6.38 1.63
CA ALA A 303 -12.90 -6.32 2.72
C ALA A 303 -14.22 -7.03 2.38
N ALA A 304 -14.73 -6.85 1.16
CA ALA A 304 -15.94 -7.54 0.69
C ALA A 304 -15.75 -9.06 0.62
N LEU A 305 -14.61 -9.53 0.12
CA LEU A 305 -14.29 -10.96 0.10
C LEU A 305 -14.03 -11.53 1.50
N LEU A 306 -13.41 -10.77 2.40
CA LEU A 306 -13.26 -11.14 3.80
C LEU A 306 -14.62 -11.36 4.47
N SER A 307 -15.62 -10.52 4.17
CA SER A 307 -17.00 -10.71 4.63
C SER A 307 -17.65 -11.94 4.00
N ALA A 308 -17.63 -12.04 2.67
CA ALA A 308 -18.30 -13.10 1.92
C ALA A 308 -17.80 -14.52 2.28
N TYR A 309 -16.49 -14.67 2.51
CA TYR A 309 -15.86 -15.96 2.78
C TYR A 309 -15.68 -16.28 4.27
N ASP A 310 -16.36 -15.56 5.17
CA ASP A 310 -16.23 -15.73 6.62
C ASP A 310 -14.77 -15.67 7.07
N ARG A 311 -14.02 -14.71 6.51
CA ARG A 311 -12.60 -14.46 6.81
C ARG A 311 -11.71 -15.69 6.65
N ARG A 312 -12.06 -16.60 5.72
CA ARG A 312 -11.34 -17.85 5.49
C ARG A 312 -10.98 -18.04 4.03
N CYS A 313 -9.79 -18.57 3.79
CA CYS A 313 -9.38 -19.02 2.48
C CYS A 313 -10.43 -20.00 1.91
N ALA A 314 -10.88 -19.74 0.69
CA ALA A 314 -11.87 -20.53 -0.02
C ALA A 314 -11.41 -21.98 -0.23
N MET A 315 -10.10 -22.20 -0.37
CA MET A 315 -9.54 -23.52 -0.69
C MET A 315 -8.96 -24.28 0.50
N THR A 316 -8.32 -23.57 1.45
CA THR A 316 -7.65 -24.22 2.61
C THR A 316 -8.42 -24.06 3.91
N GLY A 317 -9.36 -23.11 3.99
CA GLY A 317 -10.03 -22.73 5.23
C GLY A 317 -9.14 -21.98 6.24
N CYS A 318 -7.91 -21.63 5.85
CA CYS A 318 -7.01 -20.79 6.63
C CYS A 318 -7.69 -19.47 7.00
N ALA A 319 -7.65 -19.08 8.28
CA ALA A 319 -8.28 -17.87 8.80
C ALA A 319 -7.27 -16.78 9.22
N VAL A 320 -5.99 -16.97 8.89
CA VAL A 320 -4.91 -16.02 9.21
C VAL A 320 -5.00 -14.86 8.22
N LEU A 321 -5.59 -13.75 8.63
CA LEU A 321 -6.01 -12.65 7.75
C LEU A 321 -4.86 -12.00 6.98
N GLU A 322 -3.68 -11.96 7.59
CA GLU A 322 -2.45 -11.34 7.08
C GLU A 322 -1.94 -12.05 5.83
N ILE A 323 -2.18 -13.36 5.74
CA ILE A 323 -1.81 -14.17 4.58
C ILE A 323 -3.00 -14.35 3.62
N LEU A 324 -4.18 -13.81 3.92
CA LEU A 324 -5.31 -13.84 2.99
C LEU A 324 -5.22 -12.70 2.00
N GLU A 325 -5.46 -13.02 0.75
CA GLU A 325 -5.41 -12.12 -0.39
C GLU A 325 -6.70 -12.23 -1.20
N ALA A 326 -7.07 -11.10 -1.80
CA ALA A 326 -8.19 -11.02 -2.72
C ALA A 326 -7.71 -11.44 -4.11
N ALA A 327 -8.01 -12.68 -4.49
CA ALA A 327 -7.67 -13.22 -5.79
C ALA A 327 -8.79 -12.94 -6.79
N HIS A 328 -8.49 -12.24 -7.87
CA HIS A 328 -9.43 -12.09 -8.97
C HIS A 328 -9.50 -13.38 -9.80
N ILE A 329 -10.69 -13.83 -10.16
CA ILE A 329 -10.88 -15.01 -11.03
C ILE A 329 -10.65 -14.61 -12.49
N LYS A 330 -11.28 -13.51 -12.93
CA LYS A 330 -10.92 -12.81 -14.16
C LYS A 330 -10.08 -11.58 -13.82
N PRO A 331 -9.06 -11.24 -14.64
CA PRO A 331 -8.18 -10.12 -14.38
C PRO A 331 -8.91 -8.82 -14.05
N TYR A 332 -8.28 -8.01 -13.21
CA TYR A 332 -8.76 -6.68 -12.87
C TYR A 332 -8.76 -5.77 -14.12
N LEU A 333 -9.92 -5.22 -14.49
CA LEU A 333 -10.08 -4.28 -15.62
C LEU A 333 -10.59 -2.90 -15.15
N GLY A 334 -10.53 -2.62 -13.84
CA GLY A 334 -11.07 -1.41 -13.21
C GLY A 334 -12.07 -1.73 -12.08
N ALA A 335 -12.53 -0.71 -11.37
CA ALA A 335 -13.37 -0.82 -10.18
C ALA A 335 -14.59 -1.74 -10.32
N HIS A 336 -15.20 -1.75 -11.50
CA HIS A 336 -16.37 -2.56 -11.83
C HIS A 336 -16.08 -4.08 -11.84
N THR A 337 -14.82 -4.48 -11.84
CA THR A 337 -14.37 -5.88 -11.72
C THR A 337 -14.06 -6.31 -10.28
N ASN A 338 -14.08 -5.38 -9.32
CA ASN A 338 -13.98 -5.64 -7.88
C ASN A 338 -15.34 -6.09 -7.32
N ARG A 339 -15.85 -7.19 -7.85
CA ARG A 339 -17.11 -7.81 -7.44
C ARG A 339 -16.80 -9.13 -6.73
N THR A 340 -17.52 -9.42 -5.65
CA THR A 340 -17.37 -10.66 -4.89
C THR A 340 -17.50 -11.90 -5.78
N ASP A 341 -18.39 -11.86 -6.77
CA ASP A 341 -18.56 -12.94 -7.76
C ASP A 341 -17.41 -13.09 -8.80
N ASN A 342 -16.47 -12.14 -8.82
CA ASN A 342 -15.21 -12.22 -9.55
C ASN A 342 -14.00 -12.45 -8.62
N GLY A 343 -14.23 -12.80 -7.36
CA GLY A 343 -13.18 -12.93 -6.37
C GLY A 343 -13.22 -14.22 -5.58
N LEU A 344 -12.03 -14.71 -5.24
CA LEU A 344 -11.80 -15.73 -4.22
C LEU A 344 -10.94 -15.10 -3.12
N LEU A 345 -11.27 -15.36 -1.87
CA LEU A 345 -10.35 -15.07 -0.77
C LEU A 345 -9.40 -16.25 -0.63
N LEU A 346 -8.10 -16.07 -0.87
CA LEU A 346 -7.12 -17.14 -0.89
C LEU A 346 -5.94 -16.87 0.04
N ARG A 347 -5.33 -17.92 0.59
CA ARG A 347 -4.03 -17.82 1.26
C ARG A 347 -2.95 -17.47 0.21
N ALA A 348 -1.97 -16.63 0.52
CA ALA A 348 -1.04 -16.04 -0.45
C ALA A 348 -0.29 -17.08 -1.33
N ASP A 349 0.11 -18.20 -0.73
CA ASP A 349 0.69 -19.34 -1.45
C ASP A 349 -0.31 -19.97 -2.44
N ILE A 350 -1.56 -20.17 -2.01
CA ILE A 350 -2.64 -20.69 -2.85
C ILE A 350 -3.06 -19.70 -3.92
N HIS A 351 -3.09 -18.40 -3.61
CA HIS A 351 -3.32 -17.33 -4.58
C HIS A 351 -2.25 -17.39 -5.66
N THR A 352 -0.98 -17.48 -5.28
CA THR A 352 0.14 -17.63 -6.22
C THR A 352 -0.02 -18.88 -7.11
N LEU A 353 -0.44 -20.03 -6.54
CA LEU A 353 -0.66 -21.26 -7.30
C LEU A 353 -1.90 -21.18 -8.22
N PHE A 354 -2.94 -20.49 -7.78
CA PHE A 354 -4.17 -20.26 -8.53
C PHE A 354 -3.92 -19.33 -9.72
N ASP A 355 -3.21 -18.23 -9.49
CA ASP A 355 -2.74 -17.33 -10.53
C ASP A 355 -1.90 -18.11 -11.52
N LYS A 356 -0.87 -18.83 -11.08
CA LYS A 356 -0.02 -19.65 -11.98
C LYS A 356 -0.73 -20.80 -12.69
N GLY A 357 -2.04 -20.99 -12.51
CA GLY A 357 -2.82 -22.06 -13.13
C GLY A 357 -2.45 -23.46 -12.66
N LEU A 358 -1.70 -23.56 -11.55
CA LEU A 358 -1.29 -24.83 -10.93
C LEU A 358 -2.40 -25.40 -10.07
N ILE A 359 -3.36 -24.57 -9.65
CA ILE A 359 -4.60 -24.96 -8.97
C ILE A 359 -5.77 -24.25 -9.66
N TRP A 360 -6.89 -24.95 -9.88
CA TRP A 360 -8.10 -24.39 -10.47
C TRP A 360 -9.35 -25.05 -9.90
N ILE A 361 -10.53 -24.56 -10.28
CA ILE A 361 -11.82 -25.08 -9.83
C ILE A 361 -12.58 -25.74 -11.01
N ASP A 362 -13.08 -26.95 -10.80
CA ASP A 362 -13.89 -27.68 -11.79
C ASP A 362 -15.37 -27.26 -11.81
N GLU A 363 -16.17 -27.88 -12.69
CA GLU A 363 -17.61 -27.58 -12.85
C GLU A 363 -18.44 -27.91 -11.61
N GLN A 364 -17.93 -28.81 -10.76
CA GLN A 364 -18.59 -29.27 -9.54
C GLN A 364 -18.08 -28.51 -8.32
N LEU A 365 -17.34 -27.41 -8.52
CA LEU A 365 -16.69 -26.61 -7.48
C LEU A 365 -15.70 -27.41 -6.62
N HIS A 366 -15.03 -28.42 -7.20
CA HIS A 366 -13.89 -29.06 -6.56
C HIS A 366 -12.58 -28.46 -7.04
N ILE A 367 -11.64 -28.41 -6.11
CA ILE A 367 -10.28 -27.94 -6.34
C ILE A 367 -9.53 -29.03 -7.12
N GLN A 368 -8.87 -28.62 -8.20
CA GLN A 368 -8.01 -29.46 -9.01
C GLN A 368 -6.59 -28.92 -8.96
N THR A 369 -5.61 -29.81 -9.04
CA THR A 369 -4.18 -29.46 -8.97
C THR A 369 -3.45 -30.02 -10.18
N SER A 370 -2.49 -29.27 -10.70
CA SER A 370 -1.58 -29.71 -11.75
C SER A 370 -0.75 -30.92 -11.30
N GLU A 371 -0.37 -31.79 -12.24
CA GLU A 371 0.52 -32.92 -11.96
C GLU A 371 1.87 -32.48 -11.36
N ARG A 372 2.28 -31.23 -11.65
CA ARG A 372 3.49 -30.62 -11.07
C ARG A 372 3.44 -30.48 -9.55
N LEU A 373 2.24 -30.52 -8.96
CA LEU A 373 2.03 -30.46 -7.51
C LEU A 373 1.85 -31.87 -6.88
N HIS A 374 1.90 -32.95 -7.67
CA HIS A 374 1.84 -34.30 -7.12
C HIS A 374 3.02 -34.55 -6.17
N GLY A 375 2.73 -35.08 -4.98
CA GLY A 375 3.74 -35.33 -3.94
C GLY A 375 4.19 -34.11 -3.15
N SER A 376 3.71 -32.90 -3.50
CA SER A 376 3.92 -31.69 -2.69
C SER A 376 2.95 -31.60 -1.51
N GLU A 377 3.20 -30.65 -0.61
CA GLU A 377 2.29 -30.28 0.47
C GLU A 377 0.92 -29.76 -0.02
N TYR A 378 0.72 -29.51 -1.31
CA TYR A 378 -0.55 -29.06 -1.89
C TYR A 378 -1.39 -30.19 -2.46
N ALA A 379 -0.84 -31.41 -2.57
CA ALA A 379 -1.53 -32.55 -3.18
C ALA A 379 -2.85 -32.90 -2.47
N PHE A 380 -2.96 -32.60 -1.18
CA PHE A 380 -4.18 -32.85 -0.40
C PHE A 380 -5.38 -32.00 -0.84
N LEU A 381 -5.16 -30.91 -1.60
CA LEU A 381 -6.23 -30.02 -2.07
C LEU A 381 -7.04 -30.64 -3.20
N LYS A 382 -6.45 -31.56 -3.97
CA LYS A 382 -7.10 -32.18 -5.12
C LYS A 382 -8.39 -32.90 -4.70
N GLY A 383 -9.49 -32.58 -5.37
CA GLY A 383 -10.82 -33.13 -5.13
C GLY A 383 -11.55 -32.57 -3.90
N LYS A 384 -10.95 -31.65 -3.14
CA LYS A 384 -11.67 -31.00 -2.02
C LYS A 384 -12.69 -30.00 -2.56
N PRO A 385 -13.86 -29.85 -1.91
CA PRO A 385 -14.84 -28.85 -2.30
C PRO A 385 -14.30 -27.44 -2.00
N LEU A 386 -14.59 -26.50 -2.89
CA LEU A 386 -14.40 -25.08 -2.67
C LEU A 386 -15.39 -24.61 -1.60
N ARG A 387 -14.92 -23.84 -0.61
CA ARG A 387 -15.82 -23.07 0.26
C ARG A 387 -16.40 -21.94 -0.58
N VAL A 388 -17.72 -21.88 -0.65
CA VAL A 388 -18.46 -20.76 -1.24
C VAL A 388 -19.11 -19.92 -0.14
N PRO A 389 -19.35 -18.61 -0.38
CA PRO A 389 -20.11 -17.75 0.51
C PRO A 389 -21.51 -18.29 0.83
N THR A 390 -22.04 -17.89 1.99
CA THR A 390 -23.41 -18.24 2.42
C THR A 390 -24.45 -17.59 1.50
N ASP A 391 -24.18 -16.37 1.04
CA ASP A 391 -24.96 -15.71 -0.01
C ASP A 391 -24.43 -16.15 -1.39
N ALA A 392 -25.25 -16.88 -2.14
CA ALA A 392 -24.89 -17.38 -3.46
C ALA A 392 -24.58 -16.27 -4.48
N SER A 393 -25.08 -15.05 -4.27
CA SER A 393 -24.79 -13.90 -5.14
C SER A 393 -23.38 -13.32 -4.95
N GLU A 394 -22.72 -13.67 -3.85
CA GLU A 394 -21.33 -13.28 -3.57
C GLU A 394 -20.32 -14.38 -3.95
N GLY A 395 -20.82 -15.54 -4.38
CA GLY A 395 -20.01 -16.67 -4.80
C GLY A 395 -19.42 -16.53 -6.20
N PRO A 396 -18.36 -17.29 -6.52
CA PRO A 396 -17.64 -17.16 -7.77
C PRO A 396 -18.54 -17.48 -8.97
N HIS A 397 -18.60 -16.56 -9.94
CA HIS A 397 -19.45 -16.73 -11.12
C HIS A 397 -18.95 -17.93 -11.97
N PRO A 398 -19.83 -18.85 -12.40
CA PRO A 398 -19.43 -20.06 -13.14
C PRO A 398 -18.61 -19.77 -14.40
N ASP A 399 -18.99 -18.75 -15.18
CA ASP A 399 -18.25 -18.36 -16.39
C ASP A 399 -16.84 -17.82 -16.10
N HIS A 400 -16.61 -17.25 -14.92
CA HIS A 400 -15.29 -16.76 -14.51
C HIS A 400 -14.37 -17.94 -14.22
N LEU A 401 -14.87 -18.91 -13.45
CA LEU A 401 -14.15 -20.16 -13.18
C LEU A 401 -13.89 -20.96 -14.46
N ALA A 402 -14.86 -21.00 -15.38
CA ALA A 402 -14.70 -21.65 -16.67
C ALA A 402 -13.62 -20.98 -17.54
N ALA A 403 -13.51 -19.65 -17.51
CA ALA A 403 -12.46 -18.91 -18.21
C ALA A 403 -11.07 -19.19 -17.61
N HIS A 404 -10.93 -19.12 -16.28
CA HIS A 404 -9.68 -19.43 -15.57
C HIS A 404 -9.23 -20.89 -15.81
N ARG A 405 -10.17 -21.85 -15.83
CA ARG A 405 -9.87 -23.25 -16.10
C ARG A 405 -9.25 -23.50 -17.47
N LYS A 406 -9.65 -22.77 -18.52
CA LYS A 406 -9.12 -22.95 -19.89
C LYS A 406 -7.61 -22.68 -20.00
N VAL A 407 -7.09 -21.87 -19.09
CA VAL A 407 -5.68 -21.47 -19.03
C VAL A 407 -4.91 -22.17 -17.91
N SER A 408 -5.57 -23.01 -17.11
CA SER A 408 -5.01 -23.75 -15.98
C SER A 408 -4.80 -25.23 -16.29
N GLY A 409 -3.94 -25.92 -15.54
CA GLY A 409 -3.75 -27.37 -15.65
C GLY A 409 -3.00 -27.85 -16.90
N ARG A 410 -2.20 -26.98 -17.53
CA ARG A 410 -1.31 -27.31 -18.63
C ARG A 410 0.09 -27.68 -18.17
#